data_AF-A0A2Z2N149-F1
#
_entry.id   AF-A0A2Z2N149-F1
#
_cell.length_a   1.000
_cell.length_b   1.000
_cell.length_c   1.000
_cell.angle_alpha   90.00
_cell.angle_beta   90.00
_cell.angle_gamma   90.00
#
_symmetry.space_group_name_H-M   'P 1'
#
loop_
_entity.id
_entity.type
_entity.pdbx_description
1 polymer ?
#
loop_
_entity_poly.entity_id
_entity_poly.type
_entity_poly.pdbx_seq_one_letter_code
_entity_poly.pdbx_strand_id
1 'polypeptide(L)'
;MRTWEKGVIMGARAIVFLGLISALMYGKFDQIYAAAAGFVSLFVPSFVRWIYPKPSRKIWPWVSPFYNDSVYALFAIFMAAHITFLNVPFIHLDLYNQFWKGADIPSHYLGGLVTWVIFNEVVLESSRTYNLHWSPLKIISISLFALVLVGVAWEFFEVVLQPNMPWLHESMRNKIQDVVMELLGFGTGIAMVLKWEYPYSMKKPLENAPVRFGATSVDILPPPEHVKE
;
A
#
# COMPACT_ATOMS: atom_id res chain seq x y z
N MET A 1 -10.35 -14.13 5.17
CA MET A 1 -9.02 -14.51 4.66
C MET A 1 -9.01 -15.89 4.04
N ARG A 2 -8.49 -16.01 2.81
CA ARG A 2 -8.24 -17.30 2.14
C ARG A 2 -6.96 -17.93 2.72
N THR A 3 -6.86 -19.27 2.69
CA THR A 3 -5.71 -20.00 3.28
C THR A 3 -4.37 -19.56 2.70
N TRP A 4 -4.30 -19.30 1.39
CA TRP A 4 -3.06 -18.88 0.74
C TRP A 4 -2.66 -17.44 1.10
N GLU A 5 -3.60 -16.51 1.27
CA GLU A 5 -3.33 -15.13 1.72
C GLU A 5 -2.68 -15.16 3.10
N LYS A 6 -3.23 -16.00 4.01
CA LYS A 6 -2.64 -16.23 5.33
C LYS A 6 -1.22 -16.77 5.21
N GLY A 7 -0.99 -17.74 4.33
CA GLY A 7 0.33 -18.30 4.05
C GLY A 7 1.33 -17.24 3.58
N VAL A 8 0.92 -16.39 2.61
CA VAL A 8 1.72 -15.28 2.08
C VAL A 8 2.07 -14.28 3.19
N ILE A 9 1.09 -13.85 3.97
CA ILE A 9 1.30 -12.87 5.06
C ILE A 9 2.25 -13.44 6.12
N MET A 10 2.05 -14.70 6.53
CA MET A 10 2.93 -15.33 7.53
C MET A 10 4.33 -15.56 6.98
N GLY A 11 4.47 -15.97 5.72
CA GLY A 11 5.76 -16.12 5.04
C GLY A 11 6.51 -14.80 4.96
N ALA A 12 5.85 -13.73 4.52
CA ALA A 12 6.41 -12.39 4.47
C ALA A 12 6.90 -11.91 5.85
N ARG A 13 6.10 -12.11 6.90
CA ARG A 13 6.51 -11.81 8.29
C ARG A 13 7.75 -12.59 8.69
N ALA A 14 7.82 -13.88 8.36
CA ALA A 14 8.98 -14.70 8.69
C ALA A 14 10.24 -14.21 7.95
N ILE A 15 10.13 -13.92 6.64
CA ILE A 15 11.23 -13.41 5.81
C ILE A 15 11.75 -12.08 6.35
N VAL A 16 10.85 -11.12 6.61
CA VAL A 16 11.23 -9.80 7.12
C VAL A 16 11.81 -9.89 8.53
N PHE A 17 11.30 -10.79 9.37
CA PHE A 17 11.86 -11.05 10.70
C PHE A 17 13.29 -11.61 10.64
N LEU A 18 13.55 -12.57 9.76
CA LEU A 18 14.90 -13.08 9.50
C LEU A 18 15.81 -11.98 8.95
N GLY A 19 15.26 -11.10 8.10
CA GLY A 19 15.96 -9.92 7.62
C GLY A 19 16.38 -8.99 8.76
N LEU A 20 15.48 -8.69 9.69
CA LEU A 20 15.79 -7.90 10.87
C LEU A 20 16.90 -8.52 11.72
N ILE A 21 16.88 -9.84 11.94
CA ILE A 21 17.96 -10.55 12.64
C ILE A 21 19.29 -10.37 11.90
N SER A 22 19.30 -10.53 10.57
CA SER A 22 20.50 -10.35 9.76
C SER A 22 21.05 -8.91 9.86
N ALA A 23 20.17 -7.91 9.81
CA ALA A 23 20.56 -6.50 9.97
C ALA A 23 21.16 -6.23 11.36
N LEU A 24 20.57 -6.81 12.42
CA LEU A 24 21.10 -6.72 13.79
C LEU A 24 22.48 -7.36 13.91
N MET A 25 22.70 -8.51 13.28
CA MET A 25 24.02 -9.18 13.25
C MET A 25 25.06 -8.38 12.46
N TYR A 26 24.64 -7.70 11.41
CA TYR A 26 25.52 -6.87 10.58
C TYR A 26 25.87 -5.52 11.24
N GLY A 27 25.01 -5.02 12.13
CA GLY A 27 25.30 -3.87 13.00
C GLY A 27 25.17 -2.50 12.36
N LYS A 28 24.59 -2.40 11.15
CA LYS A 28 24.30 -1.12 10.49
C LYS A 28 22.96 -0.54 10.96
N PHE A 29 23.02 0.60 11.63
CA PHE A 29 21.87 1.19 12.33
C PHE A 29 20.71 1.59 11.40
N ASP A 30 21.02 2.17 10.24
CA ASP A 30 20.08 2.53 9.18
C ASP A 30 19.30 1.30 8.66
N GLN A 31 20.01 0.20 8.41
CA GLN A 31 19.41 -1.06 7.96
C GLN A 31 18.54 -1.70 9.04
N ILE A 32 18.97 -1.64 10.31
CA ILE A 32 18.17 -2.11 11.45
C ILE A 32 16.88 -1.30 11.56
N TYR A 33 16.94 0.03 11.44
CA TYR A 33 15.76 0.88 11.51
C TYR A 33 14.77 0.57 10.38
N ALA A 34 15.25 0.46 9.14
CA ALA A 34 14.42 0.13 7.99
C ALA A 34 13.78 -1.25 8.11
N ALA A 35 14.55 -2.28 8.51
CA ALA A 35 14.03 -3.63 8.72
C ALA A 35 13.01 -3.70 9.87
N ALA A 36 13.24 -2.98 10.97
CA ALA A 36 12.32 -2.92 12.10
C ALA A 36 11.02 -2.21 11.71
N ALA A 37 11.10 -1.06 11.04
CA ALA A 37 9.94 -0.33 10.54
C ALA A 37 9.13 -1.18 9.56
N GLY A 38 9.80 -1.88 8.64
CA GLY A 38 9.15 -2.79 7.70
C GLY A 38 8.51 -4.01 8.36
N PHE A 39 9.13 -4.54 9.43
CA PHE A 39 8.53 -5.62 10.20
C PHE A 39 7.27 -5.15 10.95
N VAL A 40 7.32 -3.98 11.60
CA VAL A 40 6.17 -3.39 12.30
C VAL A 40 5.05 -3.05 11.32
N SER A 41 5.37 -2.54 10.12
CA SER A 41 4.38 -2.18 9.12
C SER A 41 3.51 -3.38 8.69
N LEU A 42 4.09 -4.59 8.66
CA LEU A 42 3.36 -5.84 8.43
C LEU A 42 2.31 -6.15 9.49
N PHE A 43 2.23 -5.43 10.61
CA PHE A 43 1.16 -5.58 11.61
C PHE A 43 0.15 -4.44 11.61
N VAL A 44 0.36 -3.38 10.81
CA VAL A 44 -0.53 -2.22 10.73
C VAL A 44 -1.99 -2.62 10.47
N PRO A 45 -2.32 -3.53 9.53
CA PRO A 45 -3.71 -3.95 9.35
C PRO A 45 -4.32 -4.56 10.61
N SER A 46 -3.54 -5.31 11.39
CA SER A 46 -4.00 -5.88 12.66
C SER A 46 -4.24 -4.79 13.71
N PHE A 47 -3.34 -3.82 13.82
CA PHE A 47 -3.51 -2.67 14.72
C PHE A 47 -4.72 -1.81 14.35
N VAL A 48 -4.91 -1.50 13.06
CA VAL A 48 -6.07 -0.72 12.59
C VAL A 48 -7.38 -1.45 12.90
N ARG A 49 -7.44 -2.77 12.69
CA ARG A 49 -8.61 -3.60 13.05
C ARG A 49 -8.87 -3.62 14.55
N TRP A 50 -7.82 -3.58 15.36
CA TRP A 50 -7.93 -3.54 16.82
C TRP A 50 -8.39 -2.16 17.35
N ILE A 51 -7.89 -1.06 16.77
CA ILE A 51 -8.26 0.31 17.15
C ILE A 51 -9.68 0.65 16.68
N TYR A 52 -10.06 0.20 15.48
CA TYR A 52 -11.35 0.53 14.86
C TYR A 52 -12.24 -0.68 14.62
N PRO A 53 -12.52 -1.58 15.58
CA PRO A 53 -13.21 -2.84 15.32
C PRO A 53 -14.61 -2.69 14.69
N LYS A 54 -15.21 -1.50 14.82
CA LYS A 54 -16.45 -1.09 14.16
C LYS A 54 -16.27 0.35 13.63
N PRO A 55 -15.62 0.53 12.47
CA PRO A 55 -15.31 1.84 11.96
C PRO A 55 -16.59 2.60 11.59
N SER A 56 -16.64 3.90 11.86
CA SER A 56 -17.77 4.74 11.48
C SER A 56 -17.79 4.99 9.97
N ARG A 57 -18.96 5.39 9.44
CA ARG A 57 -19.12 5.76 8.02
C ARG A 57 -18.07 6.77 7.54
N LYS A 58 -17.70 7.74 8.40
CA LYS A 58 -16.76 8.81 8.04
C LYS A 58 -15.33 8.29 7.82
N ILE A 59 -14.90 7.32 8.63
CA ILE A 59 -13.54 6.78 8.57
C ILE A 59 -13.42 5.54 7.70
N TRP A 60 -14.53 4.85 7.43
CA TRP A 60 -14.56 3.57 6.71
C TRP A 60 -13.77 3.59 5.40
N PRO A 61 -13.95 4.56 4.49
CA PRO A 61 -13.19 4.56 3.24
C PRO A 61 -11.68 4.59 3.43
N TRP A 62 -11.19 5.26 4.48
CA TRP A 62 -9.76 5.40 4.75
C TRP A 62 -9.15 4.15 5.39
N VAL A 63 -9.95 3.44 6.19
CA VAL A 63 -9.50 2.23 6.88
C VAL A 63 -9.83 0.94 6.14
N SER A 64 -10.72 0.98 5.14
CA SER A 64 -11.18 -0.20 4.41
C SER A 64 -10.06 -1.06 3.80
N PRO A 65 -8.94 -0.51 3.27
CA PRO A 65 -7.87 -1.35 2.73
C PRO A 65 -7.25 -2.26 3.80
N PHE A 66 -7.26 -1.83 5.06
CA PHE A 66 -6.76 -2.63 6.18
C PHE A 66 -7.71 -3.77 6.55
N TYR A 67 -8.98 -3.74 6.13
CA TYR A 67 -9.95 -4.83 6.29
C TYR A 67 -9.95 -5.80 5.11
N ASN A 68 -9.27 -5.44 4.02
CA ASN A 68 -9.12 -6.28 2.85
C ASN A 68 -7.89 -7.19 2.97
N ASP A 69 -8.12 -8.48 3.25
CA ASP A 69 -7.06 -9.48 3.40
C ASP A 69 -6.24 -9.67 2.10
N SER A 70 -6.85 -9.48 0.93
CA SER A 70 -6.19 -9.57 -0.37
C SER A 70 -5.24 -8.38 -0.61
N VAL A 71 -5.64 -7.17 -0.22
CA VAL A 71 -4.75 -6.00 -0.25
C VAL A 71 -3.62 -6.18 0.75
N TYR A 72 -3.92 -6.71 1.93
CA TYR A 72 -2.90 -7.03 2.91
C TYR A 72 -1.89 -8.07 2.39
N ALA A 73 -2.33 -9.11 1.67
CA ALA A 73 -1.43 -10.07 1.04
C ALA A 73 -0.50 -9.39 0.01
N LEU A 74 -1.01 -8.48 -0.82
CA LEU A 74 -0.16 -7.72 -1.75
C LEU A 74 0.83 -6.81 -1.03
N PHE A 75 0.37 -6.09 -0.01
CA PHE A 75 1.23 -5.28 0.84
C PHE A 75 2.33 -6.12 1.50
N ALA A 76 2.01 -7.32 1.98
CA ALA A 76 2.97 -8.22 2.59
C ALA A 76 4.04 -8.70 1.60
N ILE A 77 3.66 -9.00 0.35
CA ILE A 77 4.60 -9.33 -0.74
C ILE A 77 5.52 -8.14 -1.00
N PHE A 78 4.96 -6.94 -1.15
CA PHE A 78 5.72 -5.72 -1.34
C PHE A 78 6.73 -5.50 -0.21
N MET A 79 6.30 -5.54 1.06
CA MET A 79 7.21 -5.34 2.20
C MET A 79 8.31 -6.39 2.26
N ALA A 80 7.99 -7.67 1.99
CA ALA A 80 8.99 -8.72 1.97
C ALA A 80 10.05 -8.46 0.87
N ALA A 81 9.63 -8.11 -0.34
CA ALA A 81 10.53 -7.76 -1.43
C ALA A 81 11.34 -6.49 -1.11
N HIS A 82 10.67 -5.41 -0.71
CA HIS A 82 11.28 -4.13 -0.40
C HIS A 82 12.36 -4.25 0.68
N ILE A 83 12.05 -4.89 1.81
CA ILE A 83 13.03 -5.04 2.90
C ILE A 83 14.18 -5.98 2.50
N THR A 84 13.89 -7.08 1.81
CA THR A 84 14.92 -8.06 1.42
C THR A 84 15.85 -7.52 0.35
N PHE A 85 15.34 -6.74 -0.61
CA PHE A 85 16.14 -6.23 -1.72
C PHE A 85 16.89 -4.94 -1.37
N LEU A 86 16.28 -4.05 -0.59
CA LEU A 86 16.82 -2.70 -0.36
C LEU A 86 17.53 -2.53 0.97
N ASN A 87 17.07 -3.20 2.02
CA ASN A 87 17.35 -2.75 3.38
C ASN A 87 18.12 -3.75 4.25
N VAL A 88 18.35 -4.97 3.76
CA VAL A 88 19.02 -6.00 4.56
C VAL A 88 20.02 -6.80 3.74
N PRO A 89 21.25 -7.02 4.25
CA PRO A 89 22.09 -8.07 3.73
C PRO A 89 21.47 -9.43 4.08
N PHE A 90 20.76 -10.05 3.15
CA PHE A 90 20.30 -11.43 3.33
C PHE A 90 21.53 -12.34 3.21
N ILE A 91 21.94 -12.98 4.31
CA ILE A 91 23.16 -13.80 4.35
C ILE A 91 24.42 -12.96 3.97
N HIS A 92 24.57 -11.76 4.55
CA HIS A 92 25.72 -10.87 4.31
C HIS A 92 25.84 -10.28 2.88
N LEU A 93 24.82 -10.43 2.04
CA LEU A 93 24.80 -9.85 0.69
C LEU A 93 23.94 -8.58 0.63
N ASP A 94 24.59 -7.41 0.64
CA ASP A 94 23.93 -6.12 0.40
C ASP A 94 23.60 -5.98 -1.09
N LEU A 95 22.40 -6.43 -1.47
CA LEU A 95 21.98 -6.44 -2.87
C LEU A 95 21.95 -5.04 -3.45
N TYR A 96 21.37 -4.06 -2.77
CA TYR A 96 21.22 -2.71 -3.32
C TYR A 96 22.56 -1.97 -3.46
N ASN A 97 23.38 -1.92 -2.40
CA ASN A 97 24.59 -1.11 -2.42
C ASN A 97 25.80 -1.82 -3.02
N GLN A 98 25.84 -3.15 -3.03
CA GLN A 98 27.06 -3.91 -3.37
C GLN A 98 26.92 -4.82 -4.59
N PHE A 99 25.82 -5.57 -4.73
CA PHE A 99 25.76 -6.70 -5.68
C PHE A 99 24.84 -6.50 -6.88
N TRP A 100 23.70 -5.82 -6.69
CA TRP A 100 22.67 -5.60 -7.69
C TRP A 100 22.13 -4.17 -7.59
N LYS A 101 22.80 -3.26 -8.29
CA LYS A 101 22.47 -1.82 -8.37
C LYS A 101 21.10 -1.49 -9.02
N GLY A 102 20.25 -2.48 -9.22
CA GLY A 102 18.86 -2.36 -9.68
C GLY A 102 17.89 -3.17 -8.82
N ALA A 103 18.27 -3.49 -7.58
CA ALA A 103 17.45 -4.22 -6.62
C ALA A 103 16.23 -3.41 -6.13
N ASP A 104 16.23 -2.10 -6.37
CA ASP A 104 15.10 -1.18 -6.21
C ASP A 104 13.98 -1.39 -7.23
N ILE A 105 14.29 -1.81 -8.47
CA ILE A 105 13.34 -2.00 -9.57
C ILE A 105 12.11 -2.83 -9.16
N PRO A 106 12.25 -4.05 -8.58
CA PRO A 106 11.09 -4.85 -8.20
C PRO A 106 10.30 -4.19 -7.05
N SER A 107 11.00 -3.47 -6.18
CA SER A 107 10.37 -2.72 -5.09
C SER A 107 9.50 -1.60 -5.63
N HIS A 108 9.99 -0.76 -6.55
CA HIS A 108 9.19 0.32 -7.16
C HIS A 108 8.00 -0.23 -7.95
N TYR A 109 8.18 -1.33 -8.68
CA TYR A 109 7.07 -2.00 -9.36
C TYR A 109 5.99 -2.48 -8.38
N LEU A 110 6.39 -3.21 -7.34
CA LEU A 110 5.43 -3.71 -6.33
C LEU A 110 4.83 -2.56 -5.50
N GLY A 111 5.59 -1.50 -5.27
CA GLY A 111 5.17 -0.28 -4.58
C GLY A 111 4.07 0.44 -5.35
N GLY A 112 4.28 0.67 -6.66
CA GLY A 112 3.26 1.26 -7.53
C GLY A 112 1.97 0.43 -7.59
N LEU A 113 2.11 -0.90 -7.67
CA LEU A 113 0.98 -1.83 -7.62
C LEU A 113 0.17 -1.70 -6.32
N VAL A 114 0.81 -1.88 -5.16
CA VAL A 114 0.16 -1.87 -3.85
C VAL A 114 -0.44 -0.50 -3.53
N THR A 115 0.30 0.56 -3.81
CA THR A 115 -0.12 1.93 -3.48
C THR A 115 -1.36 2.31 -4.29
N TRP A 116 -1.38 1.97 -5.59
CA TRP A 116 -2.57 2.23 -6.39
C TRP A 116 -3.78 1.45 -5.90
N VAL A 117 -3.62 0.15 -5.64
CA VAL A 117 -4.69 -0.72 -5.12
C VAL A 117 -5.30 -0.14 -3.84
N ILE A 118 -4.45 0.34 -2.91
CA ILE A 118 -4.92 0.98 -1.67
C ILE A 118 -5.73 2.24 -1.97
N PHE A 119 -5.18 3.17 -2.77
CA PHE A 119 -5.89 4.41 -3.09
C PHE A 119 -7.20 4.15 -3.85
N ASN A 120 -7.18 3.21 -4.78
CA ASN A 120 -8.34 2.85 -5.56
C ASN A 120 -9.45 2.25 -4.69
N GLU A 121 -9.11 1.42 -3.69
CA GLU A 121 -10.08 0.93 -2.71
C GLU A 121 -10.64 2.05 -1.82
N VAL A 122 -9.81 3.01 -1.38
CA VAL A 122 -10.28 4.17 -0.61
C VAL A 122 -11.30 4.98 -1.42
N VAL A 123 -11.03 5.24 -2.70
CA VAL A 123 -11.92 6.00 -3.58
C VAL A 123 -13.19 5.21 -3.89
N LEU A 124 -13.07 3.90 -4.14
CA LEU A 124 -14.20 2.99 -4.36
C LEU A 124 -15.13 2.95 -3.15
N GLU A 125 -14.58 2.74 -1.96
CA GLU A 125 -15.35 2.69 -0.72
C GLU A 125 -15.92 4.06 -0.37
N SER A 126 -15.25 5.15 -0.72
CA SER A 126 -15.85 6.50 -0.62
C SER A 126 -17.08 6.62 -1.49
N SER A 127 -17.01 6.21 -2.77
CA SER A 127 -18.15 6.25 -3.68
C SER A 127 -19.33 5.41 -3.17
N ARG A 128 -19.06 4.24 -2.58
CA ARG A 128 -20.09 3.35 -2.01
C ARG A 128 -20.69 3.94 -0.73
N THR A 129 -19.84 4.34 0.20
CA THR A 129 -20.21 4.88 1.51
C THR A 129 -21.10 6.11 1.40
N TYR A 130 -20.81 6.98 0.42
CA TYR A 130 -21.51 8.25 0.25
C TYR A 130 -22.53 8.23 -0.91
N ASN A 131 -22.85 7.06 -1.47
CA ASN A 131 -23.80 6.90 -2.58
C ASN A 131 -23.51 7.86 -3.76
N LEU A 132 -22.22 8.04 -4.10
CA LEU A 132 -21.80 8.97 -5.15
C LEU A 132 -21.93 8.38 -6.56
N HIS A 133 -22.15 7.07 -6.65
CA HIS A 133 -22.33 6.32 -7.90
C HIS A 133 -21.26 6.62 -8.97
N TRP A 134 -20.00 6.77 -8.58
CA TRP A 134 -18.92 7.02 -9.53
C TRP A 134 -18.69 5.81 -10.44
N SER A 135 -18.49 6.09 -11.73
CA SER A 135 -18.15 5.05 -12.70
C SER A 135 -16.74 4.49 -12.42
N PRO A 136 -16.45 3.25 -12.88
CA PRO A 136 -15.11 2.67 -12.71
C PRO A 136 -14.00 3.56 -13.28
N LEU A 137 -14.24 4.20 -14.43
CA LEU A 137 -13.28 5.14 -15.02
C LEU A 137 -13.00 6.33 -14.10
N LYS A 138 -14.04 6.93 -13.50
CA LYS A 138 -13.87 8.06 -12.56
C LYS A 138 -13.09 7.65 -11.31
N ILE A 139 -13.38 6.46 -10.76
CA ILE A 139 -12.65 5.93 -9.60
C ILE A 139 -11.17 5.72 -9.94
N ILE A 140 -10.88 5.11 -11.09
CA ILE A 140 -9.51 4.93 -11.58
C ILE A 140 -8.82 6.28 -11.75
N SER A 141 -9.44 7.24 -12.44
CA SER A 141 -8.86 8.57 -12.67
C SER A 141 -8.55 9.33 -11.37
N ILE A 142 -9.44 9.28 -10.38
CA ILE A 142 -9.20 9.93 -9.07
C ILE A 142 -8.04 9.24 -8.35
N SER A 143 -8.03 7.90 -8.30
CA SER A 143 -6.95 7.15 -7.65
C SER A 143 -5.59 7.35 -8.32
N LEU A 144 -5.57 7.50 -9.65
CA LEU A 144 -4.41 7.87 -10.44
C LEU A 144 -3.88 9.25 -10.07
N PHE A 145 -4.78 10.23 -10.04
CA PHE A 145 -4.41 11.60 -9.71
C PHE A 145 -3.85 11.70 -8.29
N ALA A 146 -4.46 11.00 -7.32
CA ALA A 146 -3.95 10.91 -5.96
C ALA A 146 -2.54 10.30 -5.92
N LEU A 147 -2.28 9.23 -6.69
CA LEU A 147 -0.95 8.61 -6.77
C LEU A 147 0.09 9.58 -7.34
N VAL A 148 -0.24 10.31 -8.41
CA VAL A 148 0.66 11.31 -9.00
C VAL A 148 0.97 12.42 -7.98
N LEU A 149 -0.04 12.92 -7.26
CA LEU A 149 0.18 13.92 -6.22
C LEU A 149 1.11 13.40 -5.12
N VAL A 150 0.92 12.16 -4.67
CA VAL A 150 1.73 11.56 -3.62
C VAL A 150 3.15 11.28 -4.11
N GLY A 151 3.33 10.77 -5.33
CA GLY A 151 4.64 10.53 -5.93
C GLY A 151 5.43 11.82 -6.15
N VAL A 152 4.79 12.86 -6.70
CA VAL A 152 5.42 14.19 -6.85
C VAL A 152 5.76 14.80 -5.49
N ALA A 153 4.86 14.68 -4.51
CA ALA A 153 5.13 15.15 -3.16
C ALA A 153 6.30 14.37 -2.52
N TRP A 154 6.37 13.06 -2.71
CA TRP A 154 7.44 12.21 -2.20
C TRP A 154 8.81 12.64 -2.76
N GLU A 155 8.93 12.76 -4.08
CA GLU A 155 10.16 13.22 -4.73
C GLU A 155 10.57 14.63 -4.26
N PHE A 156 9.59 15.52 -4.07
CA PHE A 156 9.86 16.85 -3.51
C PHE A 156 10.41 16.76 -2.09
N PHE A 157 9.84 15.91 -1.22
CA PHE A 157 10.35 15.68 0.13
C PHE A 157 11.75 15.07 0.10
N GLU A 158 12.03 14.10 -0.78
CA GLU A 158 13.37 13.52 -0.92
C GLU A 158 14.41 14.57 -1.29
N VAL A 159 14.13 15.42 -2.28
CA VAL A 159 15.06 16.49 -2.70
C VAL A 159 15.28 17.50 -1.57
N VAL A 160 14.23 17.88 -0.84
CA VAL A 160 14.33 18.82 0.29
C VAL A 160 15.11 18.23 1.46
N LEU A 161 14.95 16.93 1.73
CA LEU A 161 15.61 16.24 2.84
C LEU A 161 16.98 15.65 2.48
N GLN A 162 17.36 15.67 1.20
CA GLN A 162 18.63 15.16 0.68
C GLN A 162 19.87 15.68 1.42
N PRO A 163 19.95 16.96 1.87
CA PRO A 163 21.08 17.44 2.67
C PRO A 163 21.29 16.68 3.98
N ASN A 164 20.22 16.06 4.51
CA ASN A 164 20.24 15.25 5.73
C ASN A 164 20.35 13.74 5.45
N MET A 165 20.37 13.33 4.17
CA MET A 165 20.47 11.93 3.73
C MET A 165 21.52 11.78 2.61
N PRO A 166 22.82 12.07 2.87
CA PRO A 166 23.87 12.04 1.85
C PRO A 166 24.10 10.66 1.22
N TRP A 167 23.59 9.58 1.82
CA TRP A 167 23.60 8.22 1.27
C TRP A 167 22.52 7.99 0.18
N LEU A 168 21.58 8.92 0.00
CA LEU A 168 20.46 8.83 -0.94
C LEU A 168 20.70 9.68 -2.20
N HIS A 169 21.97 9.89 -2.59
CA HIS A 169 22.29 10.63 -3.80
C HIS A 169 22.14 9.74 -5.03
N GLU A 170 20.94 9.72 -5.58
CA GLU A 170 20.61 8.93 -6.75
C GLU A 170 20.81 9.71 -8.05
N SER A 171 21.20 8.99 -9.10
CA SER A 171 21.26 9.58 -10.44
C SER A 171 19.86 9.83 -11.00
N MET A 172 19.70 10.87 -11.83
CA MET A 172 18.45 11.14 -12.55
C MET A 172 17.94 9.94 -13.35
N ARG A 173 18.85 9.08 -13.83
CA ARG A 173 18.48 7.86 -14.56
C ARG A 173 17.76 6.84 -13.67
N ASN A 174 18.19 6.68 -12.42
CA ASN A 174 17.54 5.78 -11.46
C ASN A 174 16.12 6.29 -11.16
N LYS A 175 16.00 7.57 -10.82
CA LYS A 175 14.69 8.19 -10.56
C LYS A 175 13.69 8.02 -11.71
N ILE A 176 14.13 8.18 -12.96
CA ILE A 176 13.28 7.92 -14.14
C ILE A 176 12.86 6.44 -14.22
N GLN A 177 13.81 5.52 -13.98
CA GLN A 177 13.52 4.10 -13.97
C GLN A 177 12.49 3.74 -12.89
N ASP A 178 12.62 4.31 -11.70
CA ASP A 178 11.73 4.05 -10.57
C ASP A 178 10.30 4.51 -10.86
N VAL A 179 10.14 5.72 -11.39
CA VAL A 179 8.84 6.23 -11.86
C VAL A 179 8.24 5.31 -12.94
N VAL A 180 9.05 4.84 -13.90
CA VAL A 180 8.57 3.90 -14.94
C VAL A 180 8.10 2.60 -14.30
N MET A 181 8.85 2.04 -13.36
CA MET A 181 8.48 0.80 -12.69
C MET A 181 7.21 0.96 -11.85
N GLU A 182 7.04 2.08 -11.15
CA GLU A 182 5.82 2.40 -10.43
C GLU A 182 4.60 2.46 -11.35
N LEU A 183 4.71 3.12 -12.51
CA LEU A 183 3.65 3.19 -13.51
C LEU A 183 3.29 1.80 -14.08
N LEU A 184 4.28 0.93 -14.29
CA LEU A 184 4.02 -0.45 -14.72
C LEU A 184 3.32 -1.27 -13.63
N GLY A 185 3.71 -1.10 -12.38
CA GLY A 185 3.06 -1.70 -11.21
C GLY A 185 1.60 -1.27 -11.08
N PHE A 186 1.37 0.04 -11.19
CA PHE A 186 0.05 0.65 -11.25
C PHE A 186 -0.83 0.03 -12.36
N GLY A 187 -0.30 -0.06 -13.59
CA GLY A 187 -1.04 -0.61 -14.72
C GLY A 187 -1.40 -2.08 -14.51
N THR A 188 -0.52 -2.82 -13.84
CA THR A 188 -0.78 -4.19 -13.40
C THR A 188 -1.92 -4.23 -12.37
N GLY A 189 -1.94 -3.32 -11.41
CA GLY A 189 -3.03 -3.18 -10.45
C GLY A 189 -4.39 -2.98 -11.12
N ILE A 190 -4.47 -2.08 -12.11
CA ILE A 190 -5.69 -1.88 -12.90
C ILE A 190 -6.13 -3.19 -13.55
N ALA A 191 -5.20 -3.88 -14.22
CA ALA A 191 -5.51 -5.14 -14.88
C ALA A 191 -6.03 -6.18 -13.89
N MET A 192 -5.41 -6.29 -12.71
CA MET A 192 -5.85 -7.21 -11.64
C MET A 192 -7.27 -6.90 -11.17
N VAL A 193 -7.57 -5.64 -10.88
CA VAL A 193 -8.89 -5.23 -10.37
C VAL A 193 -9.98 -5.35 -11.43
N LEU A 194 -9.71 -4.95 -12.67
CA LEU A 194 -10.71 -4.96 -13.74
C LEU A 194 -10.95 -6.35 -14.35
N LYS A 195 -9.89 -7.14 -14.53
CA LYS A 195 -9.96 -8.45 -15.22
C LYS A 195 -10.14 -9.60 -14.24
N TRP A 196 -9.47 -9.55 -13.09
CA TRP A 196 -9.42 -10.68 -12.15
C TRP A 196 -10.25 -10.45 -10.89
N GLU A 197 -10.86 -9.26 -10.74
CA GLU A 197 -11.58 -8.85 -9.53
C GLU A 197 -10.76 -9.08 -8.24
N TYR A 198 -9.44 -8.90 -8.35
CA TYR A 198 -8.49 -9.08 -7.24
C TYR A 198 -7.62 -7.81 -7.12
N PRO A 199 -7.36 -7.30 -5.91
CA PRO A 199 -7.73 -7.85 -4.59
C PRO A 199 -9.20 -7.62 -4.19
N TYR A 200 -9.95 -6.86 -4.97
CA TYR A 200 -11.37 -6.60 -4.75
C TYR A 200 -12.11 -6.44 -6.08
N SER A 201 -13.44 -6.49 -6.02
CA SER A 201 -14.32 -6.20 -7.15
C SER A 201 -14.78 -4.74 -7.12
N MET A 202 -14.72 -4.08 -8.28
CA MET A 202 -15.32 -2.75 -8.47
C MET A 202 -16.85 -2.77 -8.32
N LYS A 203 -17.48 -3.94 -8.46
CA LYS A 203 -18.95 -4.10 -8.45
C LYS A 203 -19.48 -4.60 -7.10
N LYS A 204 -18.79 -5.58 -6.50
CA LYS A 204 -19.25 -6.25 -5.27
C LYS A 204 -18.67 -5.55 -4.03
N PRO A 205 -19.45 -5.44 -2.93
CA PRO A 205 -18.94 -4.93 -1.67
C PRO A 205 -17.83 -5.84 -1.11
N LEU A 206 -17.01 -5.29 -0.22
CA LEU A 206 -15.95 -6.03 0.44
C LEU A 206 -16.53 -7.20 1.25
N GLU A 207 -16.03 -8.41 0.98
CA GLU A 207 -16.52 -9.66 1.59
C GLU A 207 -16.37 -9.66 3.13
N ASN A 208 -15.32 -9.01 3.64
CA ASN A 208 -15.03 -8.92 5.08
C ASN A 208 -15.38 -7.55 5.69
N ALA A 209 -16.24 -6.76 5.03
CA ALA A 209 -16.70 -5.51 5.63
C ALA A 209 -17.40 -5.78 6.97
N PRO A 210 -17.19 -4.95 8.01
CA PRO A 210 -17.96 -5.02 9.24
C PRO A 210 -19.45 -5.07 8.91
N VAL A 211 -20.13 -6.13 9.35
CA VAL A 211 -21.54 -6.41 9.10
C VAL A 211 -22.40 -5.35 9.79
N ARG A 212 -22.53 -4.16 9.19
CA ARG A 212 -23.49 -3.11 9.60
C ARG A 212 -23.64 -1.92 8.66
N PHE A 213 -23.17 -2.00 7.42
CA PHE A 213 -23.43 -0.93 6.43
C PHE A 213 -24.71 -1.14 5.61
N GLY A 214 -25.43 -2.25 5.82
CA GLY A 214 -26.54 -2.69 4.96
C GLY A 214 -27.95 -2.67 5.54
N ALA A 215 -28.23 -2.07 6.71
CA ALA A 215 -29.62 -2.02 7.19
C ALA A 215 -30.02 -0.88 8.15
N THR A 216 -29.12 -0.15 8.84
CA THR A 216 -29.58 0.74 9.94
C THR A 216 -28.78 2.02 10.20
N SER A 217 -28.01 2.58 9.27
CA SER A 217 -27.30 3.85 9.58
C SER A 217 -27.07 4.82 8.42
N VAL A 218 -27.70 4.61 7.27
CA VAL A 218 -27.61 5.56 6.14
C VAL A 218 -28.93 6.34 5.94
N ASP A 219 -30.05 5.84 6.50
CA ASP A 219 -31.38 6.47 6.40
C ASP A 219 -31.78 7.37 7.59
N ILE A 220 -30.90 7.58 8.58
CA ILE A 220 -31.27 8.33 9.82
C ILE A 220 -30.80 9.81 9.79
N LEU A 221 -30.16 10.27 8.71
CA LEU A 221 -29.87 11.70 8.56
C LEU A 221 -30.67 12.25 7.39
N PRO A 222 -31.45 13.32 7.60
CA PRO A 222 -32.17 13.96 6.51
C PRO A 222 -31.16 14.38 5.43
N PRO A 223 -31.51 14.30 4.14
CA PRO A 223 -30.68 14.83 3.08
C PRO A 223 -30.33 16.29 3.40
N PRO A 224 -29.11 16.76 3.08
CA PRO A 224 -28.77 18.17 3.28
C PRO A 224 -29.83 19.00 2.57
N GLU A 225 -30.46 19.92 3.30
CA GLU A 225 -31.40 20.86 2.72
C GLU A 225 -30.69 21.52 1.54
N HIS A 226 -31.23 21.29 0.34
CA HIS A 226 -30.90 22.12 -0.79
C HIS A 226 -31.25 23.55 -0.39
N VAL A 227 -30.24 24.34 -0.04
CA VAL A 227 -30.36 25.78 -0.03
C VAL A 227 -30.67 26.14 -1.48
N LYS A 228 -31.95 26.45 -1.73
CA LYS A 228 -32.37 27.09 -2.96
C LYS A 228 -31.72 28.47 -2.95
N GLU A 229 -30.78 28.68 -3.86
CA GLU A 229 -30.49 30.00 -4.43
C GLU A 229 -31.01 30.02 -5.86
#